data_AF-A0A2U1ADG5-F1
#
_entry.id   AF-A0A2U1ADG5-F1
#
_cell.length_a   1.000
_cell.length_b   1.000
_cell.length_c   1.000
_cell.angle_alpha   90.00
_cell.angle_beta   90.00
_cell.angle_gamma   90.00
#
_symmetry.space_group_name_H-M   'P 1'
#
loop_
_entity.id
_entity.type
_entity.pdbx_description
1 polymer ?
#
loop_
_entity_poly.entity_id
_entity_poly.type
_entity_poly.pdbx_seq_one_letter_code
_entity_poly.pdbx_strand_id
1 'polypeptide(L)'
;MKKNYLRFIGWSVGGIVVLILLASWKFRLIFPAYLLTCLGGTIWATCWTVRKIALSNRIRLLLALPIFLCWSWMGFVPLLPVGLFSIWYSETYPEQGLKVPVYELRGYPVRNVTFHRSYSLESFNFDITEQEFRELSKHFSQPLREITTLFHIRVLKVPAKTWAEAVTEDIFVEHGLYSEYRQSNGGGYLLVFDRNHDRGYYRCSPR
;
A
#
# COMPACT_ATOMS: atom_id res chain seq x y z
N MET A 1 -17.46 13.34 -45.53
CA MET A 1 -16.76 13.94 -44.37
C MET A 1 -16.92 13.19 -43.02
N LYS A 2 -17.88 12.27 -42.82
CA LYS A 2 -18.07 11.57 -41.52
C LYS A 2 -17.01 10.50 -41.16
N LYS A 3 -16.33 9.88 -42.12
CA LYS A 3 -15.37 8.78 -41.88
C LYS A 3 -14.02 9.23 -41.26
N ASN A 4 -13.58 10.46 -41.51
CA ASN A 4 -12.30 10.96 -41.02
C ASN A 4 -12.36 11.44 -39.56
N TYR A 5 -13.54 11.84 -39.08
CA TYR A 5 -13.75 12.27 -37.69
C TYR A 5 -13.62 11.12 -36.68
N LEU A 6 -14.14 9.94 -37.01
CA LEU A 6 -14.04 8.74 -36.16
C LEU A 6 -12.59 8.23 -36.04
N ARG A 7 -11.79 8.33 -37.10
CA ARG A 7 -10.35 8.02 -37.04
C ARG A 7 -9.59 9.03 -36.19
N PHE A 8 -9.91 10.31 -36.29
CA PHE A 8 -9.26 11.36 -35.48
C PHE A 8 -9.56 11.20 -33.98
N ILE A 9 -10.79 10.83 -33.62
CA ILE A 9 -11.19 10.54 -32.23
C ILE A 9 -10.50 9.27 -31.71
N GLY A 10 -10.41 8.21 -32.51
CA GLY A 10 -9.70 6.98 -32.12
C GLY A 10 -8.20 7.20 -31.86
N TRP A 11 -7.54 8.05 -32.66
CA TRP A 11 -6.13 8.38 -32.51
C TRP A 11 -5.85 9.32 -31.34
N SER A 12 -6.76 10.25 -31.04
CA SER A 12 -6.62 11.14 -29.89
C SER A 12 -6.89 10.42 -28.56
N VAL A 13 -7.87 9.52 -28.50
CA VAL A 13 -8.10 8.69 -27.30
C VAL A 13 -6.93 7.72 -27.07
N GLY A 14 -6.44 7.05 -28.12
CA GLY A 14 -5.27 6.16 -28.03
C GLY A 14 -4.00 6.89 -27.61
N GLY A 15 -3.74 8.08 -28.17
CA GLY A 15 -2.60 8.91 -27.80
C GLY A 15 -2.65 9.42 -26.35
N ILE A 16 -3.84 9.80 -25.87
CA ILE A 16 -4.05 10.20 -24.48
C ILE A 16 -3.79 9.03 -23.54
N VAL A 17 -4.27 7.81 -23.85
CA VAL A 17 -4.02 6.61 -23.03
C VAL A 17 -2.52 6.27 -22.96
N VAL A 18 -1.78 6.36 -24.07
CA VAL A 18 -0.34 6.10 -24.09
C VAL A 18 0.45 7.16 -23.31
N LEU A 19 0.07 8.44 -23.42
CA LEU A 19 0.67 9.53 -22.63
C LEU A 19 0.36 9.39 -21.14
N ILE A 20 -0.85 8.93 -20.80
CA ILE A 20 -1.27 8.60 -19.43
C ILE A 20 -0.39 7.48 -18.86
N LEU A 21 -0.18 6.40 -19.62
CA LEU A 21 0.68 5.30 -19.20
C LEU A 21 2.15 5.74 -19.03
N LEU A 22 2.69 6.53 -19.96
CA LEU A 22 4.06 7.04 -19.89
C LEU A 22 4.27 8.04 -18.74
N ALA A 23 3.29 8.90 -18.46
CA ALA A 23 3.32 9.84 -17.34
C ALA A 23 3.23 9.13 -15.97
N SER A 24 2.44 8.06 -15.89
CA SER A 24 2.31 7.24 -14.68
C SER A 24 3.59 6.50 -14.30
N TRP A 25 4.46 6.17 -15.27
CA TRP A 25 5.73 5.50 -15.02
C TRP A 25 6.80 6.41 -14.41
N LYS A 26 6.81 7.70 -14.79
CA LYS A 26 7.84 8.67 -14.36
C LYS A 26 7.44 9.53 -13.16
N PHE A 27 6.14 9.79 -12.96
CA PHE A 27 5.68 10.74 -11.93
C PHE A 27 4.64 10.11 -11.01
N ARG A 28 5.13 9.44 -9.97
CA ARG A 28 4.35 8.74 -8.93
C ARG A 28 3.28 9.62 -8.22
N LEU A 29 3.37 10.96 -8.29
CA LEU A 29 2.46 11.90 -7.60
C LEU A 29 1.77 12.94 -8.51
N ILE A 30 2.29 13.22 -9.71
CA ILE A 30 1.71 14.26 -10.61
C ILE A 30 0.55 13.69 -11.44
N PHE A 31 0.59 12.39 -11.71
CA PHE A 31 -0.38 11.71 -12.54
C PHE A 31 -1.83 11.76 -12.01
N PRO A 32 -2.12 11.54 -10.71
CA PRO A 32 -3.48 11.69 -10.18
C PRO A 32 -3.99 13.13 -10.28
N ALA A 33 -3.14 14.12 -10.05
CA ALA A 33 -3.49 15.54 -10.10
C ALA A 33 -3.80 16.02 -11.54
N TYR A 34 -3.06 15.52 -12.52
CA TYR A 34 -3.30 15.82 -13.94
C TYR A 34 -4.57 15.12 -14.45
N LEU A 35 -4.79 13.87 -14.02
CA LEU A 35 -6.04 13.16 -14.32
C LEU A 35 -7.25 13.90 -13.73
N LEU A 36 -7.16 14.33 -12.47
CA LEU A 36 -8.23 15.09 -11.80
C LEU A 36 -8.53 16.44 -12.47
N THR A 37 -7.51 17.16 -12.96
CA THR A 37 -7.70 18.44 -13.66
C THR A 37 -8.27 18.27 -15.06
N CYS A 38 -7.81 17.28 -15.83
CA CYS A 38 -8.42 16.94 -17.12
C CYS A 38 -9.88 16.49 -16.95
N LEU A 39 -10.17 15.65 -15.94
CA LEU A 39 -11.52 15.17 -15.62
C LEU A 39 -12.44 16.30 -15.12
N GLY A 40 -11.92 17.24 -14.31
CA GLY A 40 -12.67 18.41 -13.85
C GLY A 40 -13.05 19.37 -14.98
N GLY A 41 -12.14 19.60 -15.95
CA GLY A 41 -12.40 20.47 -17.10
C GLY A 41 -13.50 19.94 -18.02
N THR A 42 -13.54 18.63 -18.23
CA THR A 42 -14.59 17.97 -19.02
C THR A 42 -15.95 17.93 -18.30
N ILE A 43 -15.98 17.83 -16.97
CA ILE A 43 -17.21 17.97 -16.18
C ILE A 43 -17.78 19.38 -16.33
N TRP A 44 -16.94 20.40 -16.20
CA TRP A 44 -17.35 21.79 -16.37
C TRP A 44 -17.92 22.04 -17.78
N ALA A 45 -17.25 21.55 -18.83
CA ALA A 45 -17.70 21.69 -20.21
C ALA A 45 -19.03 20.95 -20.48
N THR A 46 -19.24 19.79 -19.88
CA THR A 46 -20.47 18.99 -20.06
C THR A 46 -21.65 19.61 -19.31
N CYS A 47 -21.44 20.06 -18.06
CA CYS A 47 -22.44 20.80 -17.30
C CYS A 47 -22.81 22.13 -17.98
N TRP A 48 -21.83 22.82 -18.55
CA TRP A 48 -22.04 24.07 -19.28
C TRP A 48 -22.86 23.86 -20.57
N THR A 49 -22.55 22.82 -21.35
CA THR A 49 -23.28 22.49 -22.57
C THR A 49 -24.71 22.04 -22.28
N VAL A 50 -24.93 21.19 -21.25
CA VAL A 50 -26.28 20.79 -20.81
C VAL A 50 -27.10 21.98 -20.30
N ARG A 51 -26.46 22.96 -19.63
CA ARG A 51 -27.13 24.19 -19.16
C ARG A 51 -27.61 25.09 -20.31
N LYS A 52 -26.91 25.10 -21.45
CA LYS A 52 -27.25 25.92 -22.63
C LYS A 52 -28.37 25.34 -23.49
N ILE A 53 -28.74 24.07 -23.31
CA ILE A 53 -29.82 23.45 -24.08
C ILE A 53 -31.17 23.75 -23.41
N ALA A 54 -32.09 24.38 -24.15
CA ALA A 54 -33.43 24.72 -23.70
C ALA A 54 -34.34 23.48 -23.61
N LEU A 55 -34.09 22.62 -22.62
CA LEU A 55 -34.89 21.42 -22.31
C LEU A 55 -35.60 21.55 -20.96
N SER A 56 -36.66 20.79 -20.75
CA SER A 56 -37.32 20.72 -19.43
C SER A 56 -36.36 20.12 -18.37
N ASN A 57 -36.50 20.54 -17.12
CA ASN A 57 -35.60 20.10 -16.03
C ASN A 57 -35.54 18.58 -15.87
N ARG A 58 -36.64 17.86 -16.14
CA ARG A 58 -36.68 16.39 -16.05
C ARG A 58 -35.80 15.71 -17.12
N ILE A 59 -35.77 16.26 -18.34
CA ILE A 59 -34.98 15.69 -19.45
C ILE A 59 -33.48 16.00 -19.25
N ARG A 60 -33.14 17.18 -18.69
CA ARG A 60 -31.75 17.49 -18.33
C ARG A 60 -31.19 16.54 -17.28
N LEU A 61 -32.00 16.17 -16.29
CA LEU A 61 -31.59 15.24 -15.23
C LEU A 61 -31.39 13.81 -15.78
N LEU A 62 -32.29 13.37 -16.65
CA LEU A 62 -32.18 12.07 -17.34
C LEU A 62 -30.98 11.99 -18.28
N LEU A 63 -30.54 13.10 -18.87
CA LEU A 63 -29.33 13.15 -19.71
C LEU A 63 -28.04 13.28 -18.89
N ALA A 64 -28.09 13.92 -17.72
CA ALA A 64 -26.95 14.08 -16.85
C ALA A 64 -26.58 12.79 -16.09
N LEU A 65 -27.55 11.93 -15.77
CA LEU A 65 -27.34 10.70 -14.99
C LEU A 65 -26.44 9.66 -15.69
N PRO A 66 -26.64 9.29 -16.97
CA PRO A 66 -25.76 8.34 -17.66
C PRO A 66 -24.35 8.90 -17.86
N ILE A 67 -24.23 10.21 -18.08
CA ILE A 67 -22.94 10.88 -18.12
C ILE A 67 -22.28 10.73 -16.75
N PHE A 68 -22.92 11.17 -15.67
CA PHE A 68 -22.35 11.04 -14.33
C PHE A 68 -21.95 9.59 -13.97
N LEU A 69 -22.73 8.58 -14.39
CA LEU A 69 -22.40 7.16 -14.23
C LEU A 69 -21.21 6.71 -15.08
N CYS A 70 -21.14 7.06 -16.37
CA CYS A 70 -19.95 6.77 -17.19
C CYS A 70 -18.69 7.43 -16.61
N TRP A 71 -18.82 8.63 -16.02
CA TRP A 71 -17.73 9.38 -15.43
C TRP A 71 -17.25 8.81 -14.08
N SER A 72 -18.17 8.38 -13.21
CA SER A 72 -17.78 7.69 -11.96
C SER A 72 -17.05 6.39 -12.26
N TRP A 73 -17.45 5.66 -13.31
CA TRP A 73 -16.73 4.51 -13.81
C TRP A 73 -15.37 4.87 -14.42
N MET A 74 -15.27 5.93 -15.23
CA MET A 74 -13.98 6.36 -15.80
C MET A 74 -12.99 6.91 -14.76
N GLY A 75 -13.45 7.36 -13.59
CA GLY A 75 -12.57 7.71 -12.46
C GLY A 75 -12.11 6.49 -11.67
N PHE A 76 -12.98 5.49 -11.49
CA PHE A 76 -12.70 4.30 -10.69
C PHE A 76 -11.90 3.23 -11.44
N VAL A 77 -12.20 3.02 -12.72
CA VAL A 77 -11.58 2.00 -13.58
C VAL A 77 -10.07 2.18 -13.77
N PRO A 78 -9.48 3.38 -13.89
CA PRO A 78 -8.02 3.54 -13.95
C PRO A 78 -7.33 3.54 -12.59
N LEU A 79 -8.05 3.80 -11.49
CA LEU A 79 -7.47 3.72 -10.14
C LEU A 79 -7.26 2.28 -9.67
N LEU A 80 -8.12 1.35 -10.11
CA LEU A 80 -8.00 -0.08 -9.83
C LEU A 80 -6.67 -0.68 -10.34
N PRO A 81 -6.28 -0.53 -11.63
CA PRO A 81 -5.00 -0.99 -12.15
C PRO A 81 -3.80 -0.39 -11.42
N VAL A 82 -3.85 0.90 -11.05
CA VAL A 82 -2.75 1.56 -10.34
C VAL A 82 -2.59 0.98 -8.92
N GLY A 83 -3.70 0.76 -8.21
CA GLY A 83 -3.69 0.12 -6.90
C GLY A 83 -3.15 -1.31 -6.98
N LEU A 84 -3.67 -2.12 -7.90
CA LEU A 84 -3.23 -3.50 -8.12
C LEU A 84 -1.76 -3.58 -8.56
N PHE A 85 -1.32 -2.67 -9.44
CA PHE A 85 0.07 -2.58 -9.86
C PHE A 85 0.99 -2.21 -8.69
N SER A 86 0.58 -1.28 -7.82
CA SER A 86 1.37 -0.89 -6.66
C SER A 86 1.53 -2.05 -5.66
N ILE A 87 0.45 -2.80 -5.43
CA ILE A 87 0.46 -4.02 -4.61
C ILE A 87 1.40 -5.05 -5.24
N TRP A 88 1.19 -5.39 -6.52
CA TRP A 88 2.01 -6.36 -7.24
C TRP A 88 3.50 -5.97 -7.25
N TYR A 89 3.79 -4.68 -7.48
CA TYR A 89 5.15 -4.16 -7.49
C TYR A 89 5.80 -4.29 -6.12
N SER A 90 5.10 -3.92 -5.04
CA SER A 90 5.61 -4.01 -3.67
C SER A 90 5.85 -5.46 -3.22
N GLU A 91 5.02 -6.40 -3.68
CA GLU A 91 5.24 -7.84 -3.44
C GLU A 91 6.43 -8.38 -4.25
N THR A 92 6.59 -7.93 -5.50
CA THR A 92 7.67 -8.41 -6.38
C THR A 92 9.02 -7.84 -5.96
N TYR A 93 9.03 -6.57 -5.53
CA TYR A 93 10.23 -5.80 -5.17
C TYR A 93 10.09 -5.25 -3.75
N PRO A 94 10.16 -6.11 -2.71
CA PRO A 94 10.05 -5.69 -1.33
C PRO A 94 11.21 -4.76 -0.93
N GLU A 95 10.90 -3.79 -0.07
CA GLU A 95 11.90 -2.94 0.57
C GLU A 95 12.67 -3.75 1.61
N GLN A 96 13.99 -3.63 1.60
CA GLN A 96 14.87 -4.40 2.49
C GLN A 96 16.00 -3.54 3.02
N GLY A 97 16.42 -3.81 4.24
CA GLY A 97 17.57 -3.19 4.87
C GLY A 97 18.36 -4.21 5.67
N LEU A 98 19.69 -4.14 5.58
CA LEU A 98 20.62 -4.98 6.31
C LEU A 98 21.41 -4.12 7.30
N LYS A 99 21.32 -4.44 8.60
CA LYS A 99 22.04 -3.73 9.67
C LYS A 99 21.91 -2.20 9.57
N VAL A 100 20.68 -1.72 9.35
CA VAL A 100 20.38 -0.29 9.33
C VAL A 100 20.61 0.27 10.74
N PRO A 101 21.46 1.29 10.93
CA PRO A 101 21.89 1.71 12.27
C PRO A 101 20.73 2.12 13.18
N VAL A 102 19.78 2.87 12.64
CA VAL A 102 18.58 3.34 13.34
C VAL A 102 17.39 3.26 12.39
N TYR A 103 16.27 2.73 12.87
CA TYR A 103 14.99 2.70 12.16
C TYR A 103 13.87 3.12 13.11
N GLU A 104 12.89 3.88 12.62
CA GLU A 104 11.75 4.31 13.41
C GLU A 104 10.60 3.30 13.28
N LEU A 105 10.47 2.42 14.27
CA LEU A 105 9.40 1.42 14.31
C LEU A 105 8.22 1.97 15.11
N ARG A 106 7.10 2.27 14.43
CA ARG A 106 5.86 2.80 15.06
C ARG A 106 6.10 4.05 15.93
N GLY A 107 7.02 4.91 15.52
CA GLY A 107 7.38 6.13 16.27
C GLY A 107 8.45 5.93 17.33
N TYR A 108 9.01 4.73 17.47
CA TYR A 108 10.07 4.43 18.42
C TYR A 108 11.38 4.06 17.70
N PRO A 109 12.53 4.67 18.04
CA PRO A 109 13.80 4.38 17.39
C PRO A 109 14.38 3.05 17.87
N VAL A 110 14.63 2.13 16.94
CA VAL A 110 15.28 0.83 17.16
C VAL A 110 16.61 0.75 16.40
N ARG A 111 17.55 -0.08 16.87
CA ARG A 111 18.94 -0.09 16.39
C ARG A 111 19.31 -1.39 15.67
N ASN A 112 20.31 -1.29 14.79
CA ASN A 112 20.88 -2.42 14.03
C ASN A 112 19.82 -3.26 13.32
N VAL A 113 18.87 -2.59 12.68
CA VAL A 113 17.67 -3.22 12.14
C VAL A 113 17.95 -3.94 10.84
N THR A 114 17.50 -5.18 10.77
CA THR A 114 17.37 -5.92 9.51
C THR A 114 15.89 -6.08 9.23
N PHE A 115 15.44 -5.65 8.05
CA PHE A 115 14.01 -5.65 7.73
C PHE A 115 13.70 -6.10 6.31
N HIS A 116 12.49 -6.61 6.18
CA HIS A 116 11.82 -6.92 4.92
C HIS A 116 10.40 -6.35 4.96
N ARG A 117 10.05 -5.53 3.98
CA ARG A 117 8.75 -4.87 3.91
C ARG A 117 8.14 -5.00 2.51
N SER A 118 6.95 -5.56 2.49
CA SER A 118 6.09 -5.71 1.32
C SER A 118 4.69 -5.22 1.67
N TYR A 119 3.80 -5.15 0.69
CA TYR A 119 2.42 -4.74 0.91
C TYR A 119 1.69 -5.65 1.92
N SER A 120 1.92 -6.96 1.88
CA SER A 120 1.22 -7.95 2.70
C SER A 120 1.94 -8.35 3.98
N LEU A 121 3.24 -8.06 4.09
CA LEU A 121 4.09 -8.52 5.17
C LEU A 121 5.25 -7.59 5.46
N GLU A 122 5.37 -7.23 6.73
CA GLU A 122 6.53 -6.55 7.28
C GLU A 122 7.19 -7.46 8.34
N SER A 123 8.52 -7.56 8.30
CA SER A 123 9.32 -8.34 9.25
C SER A 123 10.57 -7.56 9.59
N PHE A 124 10.86 -7.41 10.88
CA PHE A 124 11.97 -6.62 11.42
C PHE A 124 12.65 -7.39 12.54
N ASN A 125 13.97 -7.41 12.50
CA ASN A 125 14.82 -7.96 13.54
C ASN A 125 15.77 -6.84 13.96
N PHE A 126 15.89 -6.58 15.25
CA PHE A 126 16.66 -5.44 15.76
C PHE A 126 17.24 -5.74 17.14
N ASP A 127 18.31 -5.02 17.48
CA ASP A 127 18.92 -5.12 18.80
C ASP A 127 18.19 -4.16 19.76
N ILE A 128 17.83 -4.63 20.95
CA ILE A 128 17.06 -3.86 21.93
C ILE A 128 17.22 -4.46 23.33
N THR A 129 17.26 -3.63 24.37
CA THR A 129 17.22 -4.10 25.76
C THR A 129 15.79 -4.41 26.22
N GLU A 130 15.63 -5.20 27.28
CA GLU A 130 14.29 -5.48 27.83
C GLU A 130 13.55 -4.20 28.24
N GLN A 131 14.25 -3.25 28.83
CA GLN A 131 13.66 -1.98 29.26
C GLN A 131 13.17 -1.17 28.06
N GLU A 132 14.00 -1.02 27.02
CA GLU A 132 13.60 -0.35 25.78
C GLU A 132 12.46 -1.08 25.10
N PHE A 133 12.45 -2.42 25.12
CA PHE A 133 11.36 -3.22 24.56
C PHE A 133 10.03 -2.99 25.28
N ARG A 134 10.06 -2.88 26.62
CA ARG A 134 8.87 -2.53 27.41
C ARG A 134 8.35 -1.13 27.06
N GLU A 135 9.23 -0.17 26.78
CA GLU A 135 8.83 1.16 26.29
C GLU A 135 8.25 1.08 24.86
N LEU A 136 8.93 0.41 23.93
CA LEU A 136 8.46 0.16 22.57
C LEU A 136 7.06 -0.48 22.58
N SER A 137 6.82 -1.44 23.46
CA SER A 137 5.54 -2.16 23.54
C SER A 137 4.34 -1.24 23.83
N LYS A 138 4.55 -0.08 24.46
CA LYS A 138 3.49 0.91 24.74
C LYS A 138 2.95 1.56 23.46
N HIS A 139 3.69 1.51 22.36
CA HIS A 139 3.24 1.94 21.04
C HIS A 139 2.30 0.93 20.37
N PHE A 140 2.06 -0.21 21.02
CA PHE A 140 1.19 -1.28 20.56
C PHE A 140 -0.01 -1.44 21.50
N SER A 141 -1.15 -1.85 20.94
CA SER A 141 -2.41 -1.86 21.69
C SER A 141 -2.56 -3.03 22.66
N GLN A 142 -1.76 -4.10 22.51
CA GLN A 142 -1.93 -5.33 23.28
C GLN A 142 -0.94 -5.40 24.43
N PRO A 143 -1.36 -5.91 25.59
CA PRO A 143 -0.50 -6.01 26.75
C PRO A 143 0.65 -6.98 26.50
N LEU A 144 1.77 -6.71 27.16
CA LEU A 144 2.91 -7.60 27.17
C LEU A 144 2.60 -8.88 27.96
N ARG A 145 3.07 -10.01 27.47
CA ARG A 145 2.93 -11.33 28.09
C ARG A 145 4.29 -12.01 28.20
N GLU A 146 4.44 -12.82 29.22
CA GLU A 146 5.62 -13.64 29.44
C GLU A 146 5.60 -14.87 28.52
N ILE A 147 6.74 -15.19 27.93
CA ILE A 147 6.94 -16.49 27.28
C ILE A 147 7.20 -17.53 28.35
N THR A 148 6.27 -18.48 28.51
CA THR A 148 6.35 -19.55 29.52
C THR A 148 6.74 -20.91 28.94
N THR A 149 6.71 -21.05 27.61
CA THR A 149 7.04 -22.26 26.86
C THR A 149 7.79 -21.87 25.59
N LEU A 150 8.51 -22.81 24.98
CA LEU A 150 9.28 -22.58 23.75
C LEU A 150 8.41 -21.89 22.69
N PHE A 151 8.73 -20.64 22.39
CA PHE A 151 7.97 -19.80 21.47
C PHE A 151 8.64 -19.78 20.10
N HIS A 152 7.93 -20.27 19.08
CA HIS A 152 8.46 -20.36 17.73
C HIS A 152 8.05 -19.15 16.89
N ILE A 153 9.03 -18.53 16.23
CA ILE A 153 8.86 -17.37 15.36
C ILE A 153 9.50 -17.67 14.01
N ARG A 154 8.78 -17.37 12.93
CA ARG A 154 9.37 -17.32 11.58
C ARG A 154 9.69 -15.89 11.22
N VAL A 155 10.98 -15.60 11.05
CA VAL A 155 11.49 -14.34 10.52
C VAL A 155 11.93 -14.50 9.08
N LEU A 156 11.87 -13.43 8.30
CA LEU A 156 12.36 -13.45 6.93
C LEU A 156 13.87 -13.24 6.90
N LYS A 157 14.57 -14.11 6.18
CA LYS A 157 16.00 -13.96 5.92
C LYS A 157 16.21 -12.90 4.84
N VAL A 158 17.03 -11.91 5.16
CA VAL A 158 17.39 -10.79 4.27
C VAL A 158 18.88 -10.95 3.90
N PRO A 159 19.31 -10.67 2.65
CA PRO A 159 18.50 -10.18 1.53
C PRO A 159 17.78 -11.31 0.76
N ALA A 160 16.59 -11.00 0.26
CA ALA A 160 15.84 -11.85 -0.68
C ALA A 160 15.65 -11.07 -1.98
N LYS A 161 15.99 -11.65 -3.15
CA LYS A 161 15.84 -10.89 -4.42
C LYS A 161 14.38 -10.75 -4.83
N THR A 162 13.55 -11.72 -4.47
CA THR A 162 12.11 -11.74 -4.75
C THR A 162 11.37 -12.36 -3.57
N TRP A 163 10.06 -12.12 -3.47
CA TRP A 163 9.23 -12.78 -2.46
C TRP A 163 9.24 -14.31 -2.59
N ALA A 164 9.34 -14.85 -3.82
CA ALA A 164 9.44 -16.28 -4.07
C ALA A 164 10.73 -16.91 -3.51
N GLU A 165 11.78 -16.10 -3.35
CA GLU A 165 13.08 -16.50 -2.78
C GLU A 165 13.20 -16.17 -1.30
N ALA A 166 12.17 -15.59 -0.66
CA ALA A 166 12.22 -15.20 0.74
C ALA A 166 12.26 -16.43 1.64
N VAL A 167 13.48 -16.89 1.97
CA VAL A 167 13.71 -17.96 2.93
C VAL A 167 13.33 -17.47 4.31
N THR A 168 12.50 -18.23 5.03
CA THR A 168 12.24 -17.99 6.46
C THR A 168 13.28 -18.68 7.30
N GLU A 169 13.71 -18.02 8.37
CA GLU A 169 14.50 -18.61 9.45
C GLU A 169 13.58 -18.85 10.65
N ASP A 170 13.69 -20.05 11.21
CA ASP A 170 12.96 -20.46 12.41
C ASP A 170 13.78 -20.05 13.64
N ILE A 171 13.19 -19.21 14.49
CA ILE A 171 13.76 -18.76 15.75
C ILE A 171 12.92 -19.34 16.89
N PHE A 172 13.59 -19.86 17.90
CA PHE A 172 12.97 -20.39 19.10
C PHE A 172 13.38 -19.54 20.30
N VAL A 173 12.39 -18.96 20.98
CA VAL A 173 12.59 -18.10 22.14
C VAL A 173 12.09 -18.83 23.37
N GLU A 174 13.00 -19.09 24.31
CA GLU A 174 12.67 -19.77 25.57
C GLU A 174 12.30 -18.78 26.68
N HIS A 175 13.07 -17.70 26.79
CA HIS A 175 12.88 -16.68 27.81
C HIS A 175 12.66 -15.33 27.14
N GLY A 176 11.49 -14.76 27.31
CA GLY A 176 11.17 -13.53 26.61
C GLY A 176 9.80 -12.97 26.90
N LEU A 177 9.48 -11.93 26.15
CA LEU A 177 8.23 -11.19 26.25
C LEU A 177 7.61 -11.13 24.87
N TYR A 178 6.29 -11.19 24.80
CA TYR A 178 5.60 -11.00 23.53
C TYR A 178 4.34 -10.16 23.69
N SER A 179 3.96 -9.51 22.60
CA SER A 179 2.68 -8.84 22.43
C SER A 179 2.16 -9.20 21.03
N GLU A 180 0.94 -9.70 20.97
CA GLU A 180 0.33 -10.14 19.72
C GLU A 180 -1.08 -9.61 19.58
N TYR A 181 -1.43 -9.25 18.36
CA TYR A 181 -2.79 -8.93 17.95
C TYR A 181 -3.10 -9.70 16.68
N ARG A 182 -4.25 -10.39 16.65
CA ARG A 182 -4.69 -11.15 15.49
C ARG A 182 -6.10 -10.73 15.10
N GLN A 183 -6.26 -10.37 13.83
CA GLN A 183 -7.54 -10.06 13.22
C GLN A 183 -8.19 -11.30 12.61
N SER A 184 -9.51 -11.26 12.41
CA SER A 184 -10.28 -12.36 11.81
C SER A 184 -9.94 -12.60 10.32
N ASN A 185 -9.47 -11.58 9.61
CA ASN A 185 -9.01 -11.64 8.22
C ASN A 185 -7.58 -12.19 8.07
N GLY A 186 -6.93 -12.61 9.17
CA GLY A 186 -5.55 -13.08 9.17
C GLY A 186 -4.49 -11.98 9.24
N GLY A 187 -4.89 -10.70 9.34
CA GLY A 187 -4.03 -9.57 9.64
C GLY A 187 -3.65 -9.50 11.12
N GLY A 188 -2.79 -8.54 11.46
CA GLY A 188 -2.34 -8.31 12.83
C GLY A 188 -0.84 -8.16 12.95
N TYR A 189 -0.34 -8.23 14.18
CA TYR A 189 1.09 -8.16 14.46
C TYR A 189 1.51 -9.13 15.57
N LEU A 190 2.78 -9.45 15.53
CA LEU A 190 3.50 -10.18 16.56
C LEU A 190 4.78 -9.39 16.87
N LEU A 191 4.94 -9.01 18.13
CA LEU A 191 6.12 -8.35 18.66
C LEU A 191 6.71 -9.28 19.73
N VAL A 192 7.97 -9.65 19.62
CA VAL A 192 8.64 -10.57 20.55
C VAL A 192 10.00 -10.01 20.94
N PHE A 193 10.38 -10.23 22.18
CA PHE A 193 11.70 -9.97 22.72
C PHE A 193 12.29 -11.27 23.24
N ASP A 194 13.53 -11.54 22.83
CA ASP A 194 14.32 -12.68 23.25
C ASP A 194 15.44 -12.21 24.19
N ARG A 195 15.32 -12.60 25.47
CA ARG A 195 16.29 -12.23 26.51
C ARG A 195 17.64 -12.89 26.33
N ASN A 196 17.70 -14.05 25.69
CA ASN A 196 18.95 -14.78 25.56
C ASN A 196 19.91 -14.07 24.59
N HIS A 197 19.37 -13.27 23.68
CA HIS A 197 20.12 -12.63 22.60
C HIS A 197 19.97 -11.09 22.56
N ASP A 198 19.23 -10.49 23.49
CA ASP A 198 18.90 -9.06 23.52
C ASP A 198 18.35 -8.57 22.16
N ARG A 199 17.38 -9.33 21.63
CA ARG A 199 16.81 -9.10 20.29
C ARG A 199 15.31 -8.95 20.29
N GLY A 200 14.86 -7.98 19.50
CA GLY A 200 13.47 -7.76 19.16
C GLY A 200 13.13 -8.30 17.78
N TYR A 201 11.98 -8.95 17.69
CA TYR A 201 11.39 -9.44 16.45
C TYR A 201 10.00 -8.80 16.31
N TYR A 202 9.75 -8.14 15.18
CA TYR A 202 8.44 -7.59 14.87
C TYR A 202 7.99 -8.11 13.51
N ARG A 203 6.77 -8.62 13.47
CA ARG A 203 6.12 -9.09 12.24
C ARG A 203 4.72 -8.52 12.18
N CYS A 204 4.33 -8.01 11.02
CA CYS A 204 3.02 -7.43 10.81
C CYS A 204 2.47 -7.85 9.45
N SER A 205 1.20 -8.24 9.43
CA SER A 205 0.42 -8.35 8.21
C SER A 205 -0.68 -7.29 8.26
N PRO A 206 -0.60 -6.23 7.43
CA PRO A 206 -1.52 -5.09 7.49
C PRO A 206 -2.91 -5.37 6.87
N ARG A 207 -3.24 -6.64 6.60
CA ARG A 207 -4.50 -7.06 5.96
C ARG A 207 -5.74 -6.63 6.74
#